data_AF-A0AAP9SM44-F1
#
_entry.id   AF-A0AAP9SM44-F1
#
_cell.length_a   1.000
_cell.length_b   1.000
_cell.length_c   1.000
_cell.angle_alpha   90.00
_cell.angle_beta   90.00
_cell.angle_gamma   90.00
#
_symmetry.space_group_name_H-M   'P 1'
#
loop_
_entity.id
_entity.type
_entity.pdbx_description
1 polymer ?
#
loop_
_entity_poly.entity_id
_entity_poly.type
_entity_poly.pdbx_seq_one_letter_code
_entity_poly.pdbx_strand_id
1 'polypeptide(L)' 'MSNLTQNSDVRVIFEIDGCQADAFMSHEETMALAQFFKRAHWSEFRGCAIDDDEAYSIRAAVGKVQDALARSGYNPR' A
#
# COMPACT_ATOMS: atom_id res chain seq x y z
N MET A 1 15.68 -26.66 -13.54
CA MET A 1 16.28 -25.33 -13.31
C MET A 1 15.26 -24.52 -12.54
N SER A 2 15.42 -24.47 -11.22
CA SER A 2 14.48 -23.83 -10.30
C SER A 2 14.56 -22.31 -10.51
N ASN A 3 13.50 -21.70 -11.03
CA ASN A 3 13.34 -20.25 -10.94
C ASN A 3 13.15 -19.94 -9.46
N LEU A 4 14.25 -19.64 -8.77
CA LEU A 4 14.21 -18.89 -7.52
C LEU A 4 13.65 -17.53 -7.90
N THR A 5 12.33 -17.38 -7.82
CA THR A 5 11.68 -16.08 -7.73
C THR A 5 12.36 -15.41 -6.55
N GLN A 6 13.29 -14.50 -6.82
CA GLN A 6 13.95 -13.73 -5.79
C GLN A 6 12.84 -12.86 -5.20
N ASN A 7 12.21 -13.34 -4.13
CA ASN A 7 11.25 -12.59 -3.35
C ASN A 7 12.02 -11.42 -2.77
N SER A 8 12.03 -10.30 -3.48
CA SER A 8 12.65 -9.07 -3.00
C SER A 8 11.75 -8.54 -1.90
N ASP A 9 12.26 -8.50 -0.67
CA ASP A 9 11.59 -7.79 0.41
C ASP A 9 11.33 -6.35 -0.02
N VAL A 10 10.12 -5.86 0.28
CA VAL A 10 9.71 -4.50 -0.07
C VAL A 10 9.82 -3.62 1.15
N ARG A 11 10.50 -2.49 0.99
CA ARG A 11 10.62 -1.45 2.01
C ARG A 11 9.74 -0.27 1.63
N VAL A 12 8.83 0.11 2.54
CA VAL A 12 8.08 1.37 2.44
C VAL A 12 8.65 2.34 3.47
N ILE A 13 8.87 3.59 3.04
CA ILE A 13 9.39 4.66 3.89
C ILE A 13 8.32 5.74 3.98
N PHE A 14 7.97 6.10 5.20
CA PHE A 14 7.12 7.23 5.53
C PHE A 14 7.99 8.33 6.14
N GLU A 15 7.83 9.54 5.62
CA GLU A 15 8.41 10.74 6.22
C GLU A 15 7.27 11.51 6.89
N ILE A 16 7.33 11.63 8.21
CA ILE A 16 6.29 12.25 9.05
C ILE A 16 6.99 13.24 9.98
N ASP A 17 6.72 14.53 9.82
CA ASP A 17 7.28 15.60 10.65
C ASP A 17 8.81 15.56 10.81
N GLY A 18 9.52 15.18 9.73
CA GLY A 18 10.99 15.05 9.72
C GLY A 18 11.54 13.76 10.34
N CYS A 19 10.66 12.86 10.80
CA CYS A 19 11.02 11.51 11.22
C CYS A 19 10.84 10.52 10.07
N GLN A 20 11.82 9.63 9.89
CA GLN A 20 11.73 8.50 8.97
C GLN A 20 11.21 7.27 9.71
N ALA A 21 10.09 6.72 9.24
CA ALA A 21 9.57 5.42 9.66
C ALA A 21 9.56 4.46 8.47
N ASP A 22 9.96 3.22 8.67
CA ASP A 22 9.97 2.21 7.62
C ASP A 22 9.45 0.85 8.08
N ALA A 23 8.98 0.07 7.11
CA ALA A 23 8.54 -1.30 7.30
C ALA A 23 9.10 -2.20 6.20
N PHE A 24 9.55 -3.39 6.58
CA PHE A 24 9.92 -4.47 5.67
C PHE A 24 8.74 -5.43 5.54
N MET A 25 8.38 -5.75 4.30
CA MET A 25 7.33 -6.71 3.98
C MET A 25 7.88 -7.77 3.05
N SER A 26 7.51 -9.02 3.31
CA SER A 26 7.74 -10.10 2.36
C SER A 26 7.00 -9.86 1.04
N HIS A 27 7.37 -10.63 0.02
CA HIS A 27 6.66 -10.59 -1.26
C HIS A 27 5.16 -10.91 -1.10
N GLU A 28 4.82 -11.89 -0.26
CA GLU A 28 3.43 -12.32 -0.03
C GLU A 28 2.61 -11.23 0.66
N GLU A 29 3.15 -10.61 1.71
CA GLU A 29 2.50 -9.50 2.42
C GLU A 29 2.29 -8.30 1.48
N THR A 30 3.30 -7.97 0.69
CA THR A 30 3.22 -6.87 -0.28
C THR A 30 2.16 -7.14 -1.34
N MET A 31 2.11 -8.38 -1.86
CA MET A 31 1.11 -8.77 -2.85
C MET A 31 -0.30 -8.75 -2.24
N ALA A 32 -0.46 -9.27 -1.02
CA ALA A 32 -1.74 -9.25 -0.32
C ALA A 32 -2.25 -7.81 -0.11
N LEU A 33 -1.36 -6.90 0.28
CA LEU A 33 -1.67 -5.49 0.45
C LEU A 33 -2.04 -4.80 -0.87
N ALA A 34 -1.27 -5.06 -1.94
CA ALA A 34 -1.57 -4.56 -3.28
C ALA A 34 -2.97 -4.99 -3.75
N GLN A 35 -3.29 -6.27 -3.57
CA GLN A 35 -4.59 -6.83 -3.93
C GLN A 35 -5.72 -6.32 -3.04
N PHE A 36 -5.45 -6.03 -1.76
CA PHE A 36 -6.41 -5.38 -0.87
C PHE A 36 -6.74 -3.98 -1.38
N PHE A 37 -5.75 -3.13 -1.66
CA PHE A 37 -6.00 -1.78 -2.17
C PHE A 37 -6.72 -1.77 -3.52
N LYS A 38 -6.45 -2.75 -4.38
CA LYS A 38 -7.16 -2.93 -5.65
C LYS A 38 -8.66 -3.18 -5.47
N ARG A 39 -9.05 -3.89 -4.40
CA ARG A 39 -10.44 -4.27 -4.11
C ARG A 39 -11.15 -3.32 -3.16
N ALA A 40 -10.41 -2.45 -2.46
CA ALA A 40 -10.98 -1.48 -1.56
C ALA A 40 -11.78 -0.43 -2.35
N HIS A 41 -13.00 -0.15 -1.89
CA HIS A 41 -13.91 0.83 -2.44
C HIS A 41 -14.14 1.98 -1.44
N TRP A 42 -14.87 2.99 -1.91
CA TRP A 42 -15.22 4.15 -1.10
C TRP A 42 -15.98 3.78 0.19
N SER A 43 -16.80 2.71 0.16
CA SER A 43 -17.54 2.21 1.31
C SER A 43 -16.64 1.82 2.48
N GLU A 44 -15.52 1.15 2.21
CA GLU A 44 -14.59 0.75 3.28
C GLU A 44 -13.87 1.97 3.86
N PHE A 45 -13.44 2.91 3.02
CA PHE A 45 -12.80 4.14 3.49
C PHE A 45 -13.76 4.99 4.32
N ARG A 46 -15.02 5.12 3.88
CA ARG A 46 -16.03 5.84 4.66
C ARG A 46 -16.42 5.11 5.93
N GLY A 47 -16.53 3.79 5.91
CA GLY A 47 -16.88 3.01 7.10
C GLY A 47 -15.87 3.13 8.24
N CYS A 48 -14.61 3.44 7.92
CA CYS A 48 -13.54 3.63 8.92
C CYS A 48 -13.32 5.09 9.33
N ALA A 49 -13.82 6.07 8.56
CA ALA A 49 -13.58 7.48 8.79
C ALA A 49 -14.65 8.13 9.70
N ILE A 50 -14.23 9.07 10.53
CA ILE A 50 -15.08 9.92 11.37
C ILE A 50 -15.99 10.79 10.48
N ASP A 51 -15.45 11.32 9.39
CA ASP A 51 -16.16 12.19 8.45
C ASP A 51 -15.72 11.95 6.99
N ASP A 52 -16.30 12.73 6.07
CA ASP A 52 -15.99 12.62 4.64
C ASP A 52 -14.57 13.11 4.33
N ASP A 53 -14.07 14.12 5.05
CA ASP A 53 -12.76 14.72 4.81
C ASP A 53 -11.64 13.72 5.18
N GLU A 54 -11.79 13.01 6.30
CA GLU A 54 -10.90 11.93 6.67
C GLU A 54 -10.97 10.78 5.65
N ALA A 55 -12.15 10.42 5.14
CA ALA A 55 -12.26 9.38 4.11
C ALA A 55 -11.57 9.74 2.79
N TYR A 56 -11.66 11.01 2.36
CA TYR A 56 -10.88 11.49 1.22
C TYR A 56 -9.39 11.45 1.49
N SER A 57 -8.97 11.78 2.72
CA SER A 57 -7.56 11.69 3.15
C SER A 57 -7.04 10.25 3.12
N ILE A 58 -7.83 9.28 3.62
CA ILE A 58 -7.55 7.84 3.54
C ILE A 58 -7.40 7.42 2.07
N ARG A 59 -8.37 7.76 1.22
CA ARG A 59 -8.34 7.42 -0.21
C ARG A 59 -7.09 7.98 -0.90
N ALA A 60 -6.72 9.22 -0.60
CA ALA A 60 -5.54 9.86 -1.16
C ALA A 60 -4.25 9.17 -0.71
N ALA A 61 -4.15 8.80 0.58
CA ALA A 61 -3.01 8.05 1.11
C ALA A 61 -2.88 6.66 0.46
N VAL A 62 -3.98 5.92 0.34
CA VAL A 62 -4.02 4.62 -0.36
C VAL A 62 -3.55 4.77 -1.81
N GLY A 63 -4.02 5.79 -2.52
CA GLY A 63 -3.59 6.06 -3.91
C GLY A 63 -2.07 6.24 -4.04
N LYS A 64 -1.43 6.96 -3.11
CA LYS A 64 0.03 7.14 -3.09
C LYS A 64 0.77 5.81 -2.87
N VAL A 65 0.25 4.96 -1.99
CA VAL A 65 0.83 3.63 -1.75
C VAL A 65 0.63 2.71 -2.96
N GLN A 66 -0.55 2.72 -3.59
CA GLN A 66 -0.80 1.99 -4.84
C GLN A 66 0.17 2.43 -5.95
N ASP A 67 0.44 3.73 -6.08
CA ASP A 67 1.43 4.24 -7.04
C ASP A 67 2.84 3.76 -6.75
N ALA A 68 3.26 3.73 -5.48
CA ALA A 68 4.56 3.21 -5.08
C ALA A 68 4.69 1.72 -5.39
N LEU A 69 3.67 0.92 -5.05
CA LEU A 69 3.61 -0.51 -5.32
C LEU A 69 3.65 -0.81 -6.84
N ALA A 70 2.92 -0.02 -7.64
CA ALA A 70 2.92 -0.09 -9.10
C ALA A 70 4.31 0.10 -9.70
N ARG A 71 5.05 1.13 -9.24
CA ARG A 71 6.43 1.37 -9.68
C ARG A 71 7.39 0.25 -9.27
N SER A 72 7.09 -0.45 -8.18
CA SER A 72 7.85 -1.60 -7.70
C SER A 72 7.44 -2.94 -8.34
N GLY A 73 6.53 -2.93 -9.32
CA GLY A 73 6.13 -4.14 -10.07
C GLY A 73 4.95 -4.92 -9.48
N TYR A 74 4.35 -4.43 -8.40
CA TYR A 74 3.08 -4.97 -7.88
C TYR A 74 1.93 -4.32 -8.64
N ASN A 75 0.85 -5.02 -8.99
CA ASN A 75 -0.25 -4.44 -9.79
C ASN A 75 -1.51 -4.16 -8.95
N PRO A 76 -1.56 -3.07 -8.15
CA PRO A 76 -2.67 -2.75 -7.26
C PRO A 76 -3.82 -1.99 -7.95
N ARG A 77 -3.88 -1.98 -9.29
CA ARG A 77 -4.95 -1.36 -10.09
C ARG A 77 -5.70 -2.41 -10.91
#